data_AF-A0A2H0C261-F1
#
_entry.id   AF-A0A2H0C261-F1
#
_cell.length_a   1.000
_cell.length_b   1.000
_cell.length_c   1.000
_cell.angle_alpha   90.00
_cell.angle_beta   90.00
_cell.angle_gamma   90.00
#
_symmetry.space_group_name_H-M   'P 1'
#
loop_
_entity.id
_entity.type
_entity.pdbx_description
1 polymer ?
#
loop_
_entity_poly.entity_id
_entity_poly.type
_entity_poly.pdbx_seq_one_letter_code
_entity_poly.pdbx_strand_id
1 'polypeptide(L)'
;SVINIKKPVDEIVNICHCEKKSDAVIIPSEVEGQSRIRLGNIMARTRMIILFDQAKKLDALVCGTENKSEHLLGYFTRFGDAASDIEPIQHLYKTQIYQLAKYLKIPREIINQPPTAGLWNGQTDEGQFEFTYKEADQVLSLYYDQRKSLKMIIKSGFPNVKIIIKMMRNNQFKNKTPYII
;
A
#
# COMPACT_ATOMS: atom_id res chain seq x y z
N SER A 1 -19.89 12.61 2.71
CA SER A 1 -18.92 13.73 2.73
C SER A 1 -17.53 13.12 2.73
N VAL A 2 -16.69 13.40 1.72
CA VAL A 2 -15.28 12.97 1.75
C VAL A 2 -14.60 13.79 2.86
N ILE A 3 -14.21 13.12 3.94
CA ILE A 3 -13.52 13.77 5.06
C ILE A 3 -12.14 14.15 4.55
N ASN A 4 -11.89 15.46 4.44
CA ASN A 4 -10.59 15.97 4.08
C ASN A 4 -9.63 15.79 5.28
N ILE A 5 -8.97 14.63 5.32
CA ILE A 5 -7.97 14.27 6.34
C ILE A 5 -6.68 15.10 6.27
N LYS A 6 -6.56 16.06 5.35
CA LYS A 6 -5.40 16.95 5.29
C LYS A 6 -5.28 17.78 6.58
N LYS A 7 -6.40 18.35 7.03
CA LYS A 7 -6.42 19.28 8.18
C LYS A 7 -6.02 18.66 9.53
N PRO A 8 -6.52 17.46 9.91
CA PRO A 8 -6.12 16.83 11.17
C PRO A 8 -4.68 16.28 11.14
N VAL A 9 -4.18 15.86 9.97
CA VAL A 9 -2.77 15.43 9.81
C VAL A 9 -1.84 16.62 10.07
N ASP A 10 -2.19 17.80 9.55
CA ASP A 10 -1.43 19.04 9.75
C ASP A 10 -1.42 19.48 11.23
N GLU A 11 -2.52 19.30 11.97
CA GLU A 11 -2.62 19.66 13.39
C GLU A 11 -1.78 18.75 14.30
N ILE A 12 -1.73 17.43 14.05
CA ILE A 12 -0.92 16.49 14.84
C ILE A 12 0.59 16.68 14.59
N VAL A 13 0.99 17.06 13.37
CA VAL A 13 2.41 17.31 13.02
C VAL A 13 2.92 18.61 13.65
N ASN A 14 2.07 19.61 13.86
CA ASN A 14 2.43 20.86 14.55
C ASN A 14 2.87 20.65 16.02
N ILE A 15 2.43 19.57 16.68
CA ILE A 15 2.87 19.23 18.05
C ILE A 15 4.37 18.87 18.07
N CYS A 16 4.97 18.50 16.94
CA CYS A 16 6.39 18.15 16.81
C CYS A 16 7.33 19.33 16.46
N HIS A 17 6.89 20.60 16.53
CA HIS A 17 7.73 21.79 16.26
C HIS A 17 8.39 21.79 14.87
N CYS A 18 7.60 21.63 13.80
CA CYS A 18 8.08 21.83 12.43
C CYS A 18 7.26 22.94 11.75
N GLU A 19 7.76 24.18 11.79
CA GLU A 19 7.07 25.42 11.39
C GLU A 19 6.89 25.62 9.86
N LYS A 20 6.61 24.59 9.06
CA LYS A 20 6.42 24.76 7.61
C LYS A 20 5.06 24.28 7.12
N LYS A 21 4.29 25.24 6.61
CA LYS A 21 2.93 25.14 6.06
C LYS A 21 2.82 24.17 4.87
N SER A 22 1.79 23.31 4.93
CA SER A 22 0.82 22.95 3.88
C SER A 22 1.25 22.32 2.54
N ASP A 23 2.43 21.76 2.41
CA ASP A 23 2.68 20.72 1.41
C ASP A 23 2.40 19.36 2.04
N ALA A 24 1.80 18.42 1.30
CA ALA A 24 1.63 17.05 1.78
C ALA A 24 2.93 16.63 2.48
N VAL A 25 2.85 16.22 3.75
CA VAL A 25 4.04 15.88 4.55
C VAL A 25 4.81 14.83 3.77
N ILE A 26 5.82 15.27 3.04
CA ILE A 26 6.65 14.50 2.13
C ILE A 26 7.97 14.41 2.87
N ILE A 27 8.47 13.19 3.05
CA ILE A 27 9.77 13.01 3.70
C ILE A 27 10.81 13.74 2.84
N PRO A 28 11.63 14.63 3.43
CA PRO A 28 12.66 15.36 2.70
C PRO A 28 13.56 14.40 1.92
N SER A 29 13.95 14.79 0.70
CA SER A 29 14.79 13.98 -0.17
C SER A 29 16.15 13.64 0.45
N GLU A 30 16.63 14.46 1.38
CA GLU A 30 17.91 14.30 2.09
C GLU A 30 17.92 13.11 3.06
N VAL A 31 16.75 12.58 3.45
CA VAL A 31 16.68 11.40 4.32
C VAL A 31 16.80 10.14 3.46
N GLU A 32 17.91 9.42 3.61
CA GLU A 32 18.20 8.22 2.81
C GLU A 32 17.99 6.90 3.57
N GLY A 33 17.90 5.81 2.80
CA GLY A 33 17.92 4.43 3.31
C GLY A 33 16.79 4.08 4.29
N GLN A 34 17.13 3.33 5.34
CA GLN A 34 16.16 2.85 6.33
C GLN A 34 15.40 3.98 7.06
N SER A 35 16.01 5.15 7.22
CA SER A 35 15.38 6.30 7.86
C SER A 35 14.14 6.78 7.09
N ARG A 36 14.17 6.71 5.76
CA ARG A 36 13.03 7.07 4.90
C ARG A 36 11.85 6.11 5.10
N ILE A 37 12.12 4.80 5.11
CA ILE A 37 11.09 3.77 5.35
C ILE A 37 10.49 3.92 6.75
N ARG A 38 11.31 4.21 7.76
CA ARG A 38 10.84 4.46 9.14
C ARG A 38 9.89 5.65 9.22
N LEU A 39 10.22 6.78 8.59
CA LEU A 39 9.35 7.95 8.56
C LEU A 39 8.07 7.69 7.75
N GLY A 40 8.16 6.95 6.64
CA GLY A 40 6.99 6.55 5.85
C GLY A 40 6.00 5.72 6.67
N ASN A 41 6.53 4.80 7.49
CA ASN A 41 5.71 4.02 8.42
C ASN A 41 5.05 4.88 9.51
N ILE A 42 5.75 5.90 10.03
CA ILE A 42 5.17 6.84 11.00
C ILE A 42 4.01 7.59 10.34
N MET A 43 4.21 8.12 9.14
CA MET A 43 3.18 8.86 8.42
C MET A 43 1.94 8.01 8.12
N ALA A 44 2.12 6.77 7.65
CA ALA A 44 1.01 5.85 7.41
C ALA A 44 0.21 5.57 8.70
N ARG A 45 0.90 5.38 9.83
CA ARG A 45 0.27 5.17 11.15
C ARG A 45 -0.44 6.41 11.68
N THR A 46 0.11 7.60 11.46
CA THR A 46 -0.57 8.86 11.83
C THR A 46 -1.87 9.03 11.04
N ARG A 47 -1.86 8.74 9.73
CA ARG A 47 -3.09 8.77 8.91
C ARG A 47 -4.15 7.80 9.43
N MET A 48 -3.73 6.59 9.81
CA MET A 48 -4.60 5.60 10.44
C MET A 48 -5.25 6.14 11.72
N ILE A 49 -4.48 6.71 12.65
CA ILE A 49 -5.00 7.26 13.92
C ILE A 49 -6.09 8.30 13.64
N ILE A 50 -5.84 9.18 12.68
CA ILE A 50 -6.78 10.25 12.30
C ILE A 50 -8.05 9.67 11.68
N LEU A 51 -7.93 8.69 10.79
CA LEU A 51 -9.09 8.05 10.16
C LEU A 51 -10.00 7.38 11.19
N PHE A 52 -9.43 6.66 12.15
CA PHE A 52 -10.20 6.02 13.22
C PHE A 52 -10.82 7.02 14.20
N ASP A 53 -10.12 8.11 14.54
CA ASP A 53 -10.70 9.21 15.34
C ASP A 53 -11.92 9.83 14.63
N GLN A 54 -11.78 10.16 13.35
CA GLN A 54 -12.88 10.73 12.58
C GLN A 54 -14.04 9.75 12.38
N ALA A 55 -13.74 8.46 12.15
CA ALA A 55 -14.76 7.42 12.07
C ALA A 55 -15.57 7.34 13.37
N LYS A 56 -14.90 7.35 14.53
CA LYS A 56 -15.60 7.33 15.83
C LYS A 56 -16.44 8.58 16.04
N LYS A 57 -15.92 9.76 15.70
CA LYS A 57 -16.66 11.03 15.80
C LYS A 57 -17.92 11.06 14.94
N LEU A 58 -17.91 10.39 13.79
CA LEU A 58 -18.99 10.39 12.82
C LEU A 58 -19.91 9.17 12.91
N ASP A 59 -19.70 8.30 13.91
CA ASP A 59 -20.38 7.00 14.02
C ASP A 59 -20.30 6.18 12.71
N ALA A 60 -19.09 6.14 12.14
CA ALA A 60 -18.78 5.53 10.85
C ALA A 60 -17.70 4.43 10.98
N LEU A 61 -17.45 3.72 9.89
CA LEU A 61 -16.40 2.72 9.74
C LEU A 61 -15.28 3.23 8.81
N VAL A 62 -14.05 2.79 9.06
CA VAL A 62 -12.90 3.05 8.20
C VAL A 62 -12.92 2.06 7.03
N CYS A 63 -13.04 2.59 5.81
CA CYS A 63 -12.93 1.84 4.56
C CYS A 63 -11.49 1.88 4.06
N GLY A 64 -10.85 0.72 4.00
CA GLY A 64 -9.51 0.57 3.48
C GLY A 64 -9.44 0.45 1.96
N THR A 65 -8.22 0.46 1.44
CA THR A 65 -7.93 0.53 0.01
C THR A 65 -6.88 -0.48 -0.44
N GLU A 66 -6.54 -1.44 0.42
CA GLU A 66 -5.53 -2.44 0.12
C GLU A 66 -6.06 -3.36 -0.99
N ASN A 67 -5.25 -3.59 -2.03
CA ASN A 67 -5.56 -4.58 -3.06
C ASN A 67 -4.78 -5.88 -2.83
N LYS A 68 -5.22 -6.96 -3.49
CA LYS A 68 -4.65 -8.31 -3.31
C LYS A 68 -3.15 -8.37 -3.60
N SER A 69 -2.67 -7.57 -4.56
CA SER A 69 -1.24 -7.54 -4.93
C SER A 69 -0.40 -6.99 -3.78
N GLU A 70 -0.77 -5.83 -3.25
CA GLU A 70 -0.12 -5.21 -2.09
C GLU A 70 -0.17 -6.12 -0.87
N HIS A 71 -1.34 -6.70 -0.60
CA HIS A 71 -1.57 -7.62 0.53
C HIS A 71 -0.67 -8.85 0.48
N LEU A 72 -0.56 -9.51 -0.68
CA LEU A 72 0.26 -10.69 -0.84
C LEU A 72 1.76 -10.35 -0.81
N LEU A 73 2.17 -9.26 -1.45
CA LEU A 73 3.57 -8.82 -1.41
C LEU A 73 3.97 -8.27 -0.03
N GLY A 74 2.99 -7.93 0.80
CA GLY A 74 3.18 -7.24 2.07
C GLY A 74 3.72 -5.82 1.89
N TYR A 75 3.33 -5.18 0.79
CA TYR A 75 3.73 -3.81 0.46
C TYR A 75 2.73 -2.80 1.04
N PHE A 76 2.73 -2.74 2.37
CA PHE A 76 1.94 -1.82 3.18
C PHE A 76 2.63 -1.62 4.53
N THR A 77 2.27 -0.56 5.25
CA THR A 77 2.66 -0.37 6.65
C THR A 77 1.69 -1.11 7.55
N ARG A 78 2.20 -2.13 8.26
CA ARG A 78 1.40 -2.86 9.27
C ARG A 78 0.93 -1.90 10.37
N PHE A 79 -0.37 -1.94 10.66
CA PHE A 79 -1.08 -1.02 11.55
C PHE A 79 -1.05 0.45 11.08
N GLY A 80 -0.81 0.68 9.78
CA GLY A 80 -0.91 1.98 9.13
C GLY A 80 -2.04 1.95 8.10
N ASP A 81 -1.69 2.07 6.83
CA ASP A 81 -2.62 2.07 5.69
C ASP A 81 -3.46 0.80 5.57
N ALA A 82 -2.96 -0.35 6.03
CA ALA A 82 -3.72 -1.61 6.04
C ALA A 82 -4.63 -1.80 7.27
N ALA A 83 -4.74 -0.80 8.16
CA ALA A 83 -5.67 -0.87 9.30
C ALA A 83 -6.99 -0.20 8.92
N SER A 84 -8.05 -1.00 8.86
CA SER A 84 -9.39 -0.57 8.48
C SER A 84 -10.44 -1.53 9.08
N ASP A 85 -11.71 -1.14 9.04
CA ASP A 85 -12.82 -2.00 9.45
C ASP A 85 -13.31 -2.88 8.29
N ILE A 86 -13.23 -2.37 7.06
CA ILE A 86 -13.63 -3.08 5.83
C ILE A 86 -12.62 -2.85 4.68
N GLU A 87 -12.40 -3.88 3.87
CA GLU A 87 -11.51 -3.83 2.69
C GLU A 87 -12.24 -4.32 1.43
N PRO A 88 -12.98 -3.46 0.71
CA PRO A 88 -13.86 -3.87 -0.38
C PRO A 88 -13.11 -4.41 -1.60
N ILE A 89 -11.83 -4.09 -1.76
CA ILE A 89 -11.04 -4.40 -2.96
C ILE A 89 -9.82 -5.31 -2.70
N GLN A 90 -9.63 -5.80 -1.48
CA GLN A 90 -8.49 -6.66 -1.12
C GLN A 90 -8.49 -8.01 -1.83
N HIS A 91 -9.62 -8.42 -2.39
CA HIS A 91 -9.73 -9.64 -3.19
C HIS A 91 -9.35 -9.46 -4.67
N LEU A 92 -9.09 -8.22 -5.12
CA LEU A 92 -8.76 -7.88 -6.50
C LEU A 92 -7.26 -7.60 -6.64
N TYR A 93 -6.63 -8.16 -7.68
CA TYR A 93 -5.27 -7.82 -8.08
C TYR A 93 -5.19 -6.40 -8.67
N LYS A 94 -4.04 -5.74 -8.61
CA LYS A 94 -3.81 -4.38 -9.14
C LYS A 94 -4.23 -4.25 -10.61
N THR A 95 -3.93 -5.26 -11.42
CA THR A 95 -4.39 -5.35 -12.82
C THR A 95 -5.92 -5.36 -12.95
N GLN A 96 -6.62 -6.03 -12.03
CA GLN A 96 -8.09 -6.03 -11.97
C GLN A 96 -8.64 -4.70 -11.45
N ILE A 97 -7.94 -4.03 -10.51
CA ILE A 97 -8.28 -2.67 -10.09
C ILE A 97 -8.26 -1.70 -11.28
N TYR A 98 -7.25 -1.78 -12.15
CA TYR A 98 -7.22 -0.95 -13.36
C TYR A 98 -8.39 -1.24 -14.32
N GLN A 99 -8.80 -2.50 -14.45
CA GLN A 99 -9.97 -2.87 -15.25
C GLN A 99 -11.26 -2.30 -14.63
N LEU A 100 -11.41 -2.44 -13.31
CA LEU A 100 -12.56 -1.92 -12.56
C LEU A 100 -12.62 -0.38 -12.64
N ALA A 101 -11.48 0.31 -12.50
CA ALA A 101 -11.42 1.77 -12.61
C ALA A 101 -11.87 2.27 -13.99
N LYS A 102 -11.48 1.57 -15.06
CA LYS A 102 -11.96 1.86 -16.42
C LYS A 102 -13.47 1.65 -16.54
N TYR A 103 -13.99 0.56 -15.99
CA TYR A 103 -15.42 0.26 -15.99
C TYR A 103 -16.23 1.32 -15.22
N LEU A 104 -15.73 1.77 -14.06
CA LEU A 104 -16.31 2.85 -13.26
C LEU A 104 -16.09 4.26 -13.83
N LYS A 105 -15.42 4.37 -14.99
CA LYS A 105 -15.12 5.63 -15.68
C LYS A 105 -14.32 6.62 -14.81
N ILE A 106 -13.39 6.11 -14.01
CA ILE A 106 -12.42 6.94 -13.30
C ILE A 106 -11.60 7.74 -14.33
N PRO A 107 -11.30 9.03 -14.07
CA PRO A 107 -10.49 9.86 -14.96
C PRO A 107 -9.18 9.19 -15.40
N ARG A 108 -8.82 9.33 -16.68
CA ARG A 108 -7.64 8.67 -17.26
C ARG A 108 -6.34 9.16 -16.62
N GLU A 109 -6.32 10.40 -16.16
CA GLU A 109 -5.21 11.03 -15.46
C GLU A 109 -4.89 10.27 -14.16
N ILE A 110 -5.91 9.78 -13.45
CA ILE A 110 -5.75 8.97 -12.24
C ILE A 110 -5.31 7.55 -12.60
N ILE A 111 -5.93 6.93 -13.62
CA ILE A 111 -5.60 5.55 -14.02
C ILE A 111 -4.17 5.42 -14.56
N ASN A 112 -3.71 6.43 -15.30
CA ASN A 112 -2.39 6.42 -15.94
C ASN A 112 -1.27 6.92 -15.02
N GLN A 113 -1.61 7.41 -13.82
CA GLN A 113 -0.60 7.84 -12.85
C GLN A 113 0.23 6.62 -12.40
N PRO A 114 1.57 6.72 -12.37
CA PRO A 114 2.41 5.65 -11.83
C PRO A 114 2.01 5.32 -10.38
N PRO A 115 1.90 4.03 -10.02
CA PRO A 115 1.63 3.61 -8.64
C PRO A 115 2.66 4.17 -7.68
N THR A 116 2.17 4.76 -6.60
CA THR A 116 3.01 5.34 -5.55
C THR A 116 2.29 5.31 -4.21
N ALA A 117 3.00 4.94 -3.15
CA ALA A 117 2.52 5.12 -1.78
C ALA A 117 2.53 6.60 -1.33
N GLY A 118 3.14 7.52 -2.10
CA GLY A 118 3.13 8.95 -1.82
C GLY A 118 3.77 9.33 -0.47
N LEU A 119 4.78 8.58 -0.03
CA LEU A 119 5.48 8.81 1.24
C LEU A 119 6.64 9.79 1.08
N TRP A 120 7.25 9.86 -0.11
CA TRP A 120 8.30 10.82 -0.45
C TRP A 120 8.28 11.21 -1.92
N ASN A 121 8.96 12.30 -2.27
CA ASN A 121 8.97 12.82 -3.63
C ASN A 121 9.70 11.86 -4.59
N GLY A 122 9.13 11.65 -5.78
CA GLY A 122 9.65 10.72 -6.78
C GLY A 122 9.47 9.24 -6.45
N GLN A 123 8.76 8.89 -5.37
CA GLN A 123 8.46 7.50 -5.05
C GLN A 123 7.57 6.88 -6.14
N THR A 124 7.97 5.72 -6.66
CA THR A 124 7.11 4.83 -7.43
C THR A 124 7.23 3.42 -6.88
N ASP A 125 6.15 2.65 -6.88
CA ASP A 125 6.15 1.30 -6.33
C ASP A 125 7.02 0.38 -7.18
N GLU A 126 6.86 0.43 -8.50
CA GLU A 126 7.67 -0.35 -9.44
C GLU A 126 9.14 0.11 -9.49
N GLY A 127 9.45 1.33 -9.08
CA GLY A 127 10.84 1.78 -8.88
C GLY A 127 11.48 1.25 -7.59
N GLN A 128 10.68 0.76 -6.65
CA GLN A 128 11.18 0.05 -5.46
C GLN A 128 11.28 -1.46 -5.67
N PHE A 129 10.55 -1.98 -6.65
CA PHE A 129 10.58 -3.38 -7.03
C PHE A 129 11.52 -3.61 -8.20
N GLU A 130 11.92 -4.86 -8.39
CA GLU A 130 12.61 -5.30 -9.61
C GLU A 130 11.60 -5.82 -10.67
N PHE A 131 10.30 -5.61 -10.44
CA PHE A 131 9.20 -6.19 -11.23
C PHE A 131 8.00 -5.25 -11.33
N THR A 132 7.13 -5.51 -12.31
CA THR A 132 5.87 -4.76 -12.49
C THR A 132 4.71 -5.42 -11.77
N TYR A 133 3.64 -4.67 -11.48
CA TYR A 133 2.40 -5.27 -10.96
C TYR A 133 1.80 -6.29 -11.92
N LYS A 134 1.91 -6.07 -13.23
CA LYS A 134 1.43 -7.02 -14.24
C LYS A 134 2.11 -8.38 -14.10
N GLU A 135 3.43 -8.39 -13.91
CA GLU A 135 4.20 -9.61 -13.68
C GLU A 135 3.87 -10.23 -12.32
N ALA A 136 3.86 -9.41 -11.26
CA ALA A 136 3.55 -9.87 -9.90
C ALA A 136 2.18 -10.56 -9.84
N ASP A 137 1.14 -9.97 -10.41
CA ASP A 137 -0.22 -10.51 -10.39
C ASP A 137 -0.30 -11.87 -11.08
N GLN A 138 0.40 -12.05 -12.21
CA GLN A 138 0.45 -13.34 -12.92
C GLN A 138 1.14 -14.41 -12.07
N VAL A 139 2.30 -14.08 -11.49
CA VAL A 139 3.06 -15.01 -10.64
C VAL A 139 2.26 -15.36 -9.37
N LEU A 140 1.68 -14.35 -8.71
CA LEU A 140 0.89 -14.51 -7.50
C LEU A 140 -0.39 -15.30 -7.76
N SER A 141 -1.09 -15.08 -8.87
CA SER A 141 -2.28 -15.88 -9.21
C SER A 141 -1.93 -17.35 -9.43
N LEU A 142 -0.85 -17.65 -10.15
CA LEU A 142 -0.39 -19.04 -10.37
C LEU A 142 0.02 -19.72 -9.06
N TYR A 143 0.73 -19.00 -8.19
CA TYR A 143 1.26 -19.57 -6.95
C TYR A 143 0.22 -19.64 -5.83
N TYR A 144 -0.51 -18.54 -5.58
CA TYR A 144 -1.39 -18.38 -4.44
C TYR A 144 -2.78 -18.95 -4.71
N ASP A 145 -3.40 -18.61 -5.85
CA ASP A 145 -4.77 -19.04 -6.17
C ASP A 145 -4.77 -20.44 -6.80
N GLN A 146 -3.94 -20.66 -7.81
CA GLN A 146 -3.91 -21.93 -8.56
C GLN A 146 -3.00 -23.00 -7.92
N ARG A 147 -2.30 -22.67 -6.82
CA ARG A 147 -1.42 -23.59 -6.07
C ARG A 147 -0.37 -24.31 -6.92
N LYS A 148 0.09 -23.71 -8.02
CA LYS A 148 1.12 -24.31 -8.89
C LYS A 148 2.47 -24.34 -8.19
N SER A 149 3.25 -25.38 -8.50
CA SER A 149 4.59 -25.52 -7.94
C SER A 149 5.53 -24.42 -8.46
N LEU A 150 6.46 -23.97 -7.62
CA LEU A 150 7.44 -22.94 -7.98
C LEU A 150 8.23 -23.31 -9.24
N LYS A 151 8.56 -24.60 -9.42
CA LYS A 151 9.25 -25.12 -10.62
C LYS A 151 8.45 -24.86 -11.90
N MET A 152 7.13 -25.06 -11.86
CA MET A 152 6.25 -24.84 -13.02
C MET A 152 6.12 -23.36 -13.37
N ILE A 153 6.06 -22.49 -12.36
CA ILE A 153 5.95 -21.04 -12.57
C ILE A 153 7.25 -20.49 -13.17
N ILE A 154 8.41 -20.94 -12.67
CA ILE A 154 9.71 -20.58 -13.27
C ILE A 154 9.78 -21.05 -14.73
N LYS A 155 9.30 -22.27 -15.04
CA LYS A 155 9.24 -22.78 -16.41
C LYS A 155 8.31 -21.97 -17.32
N SER A 156 7.38 -21.20 -16.77
CA SER A 156 6.48 -20.33 -17.53
C SER A 156 7.19 -19.08 -18.11
N GLY A 157 8.44 -18.83 -17.72
CA GLY A 157 9.30 -17.82 -18.38
C GLY A 157 9.23 -16.41 -17.78
N PHE A 158 8.59 -16.22 -16.62
CA PHE A 158 8.59 -14.93 -15.94
C PHE A 158 9.98 -14.64 -15.34
N PRO A 159 10.57 -13.45 -15.56
CA PRO A 159 11.94 -13.15 -15.12
C PRO A 159 12.10 -13.08 -13.60
N ASN A 160 11.12 -12.54 -12.87
CA ASN A 160 11.27 -12.14 -11.47
C ASN A 160 10.55 -13.06 -10.46
N VAL A 161 10.17 -14.29 -10.86
CA VAL A 161 9.41 -15.24 -10.02
C VAL A 161 10.03 -15.40 -8.63
N LYS A 162 11.35 -15.59 -8.56
CA LYS A 162 12.04 -15.83 -7.29
C LYS A 162 11.96 -14.61 -6.36
N ILE A 163 12.08 -13.40 -6.91
CA ILE A 163 12.05 -12.14 -6.15
C ILE A 163 10.64 -11.91 -5.61
N ILE A 164 9.61 -12.05 -6.46
CA ILE A 164 8.19 -11.90 -6.09
C ILE A 164 7.82 -12.87 -4.96
N ILE A 165 8.13 -14.16 -5.12
CA ILE A 165 7.79 -15.19 -4.13
C ILE A 165 8.59 -15.03 -2.84
N LYS A 166 9.86 -14.62 -2.93
CA LYS A 166 10.69 -14.31 -1.75
C LYS A 166 10.11 -13.13 -0.97
N MET A 167 9.70 -12.05 -1.65
CA MET A 167 9.09 -10.89 -1.02
C MET A 167 7.78 -11.26 -0.31
N MET A 168 6.87 -11.96 -0.98
CA MET A 168 5.62 -12.45 -0.40
C MET A 168 5.87 -13.29 0.86
N ARG A 169 6.81 -14.24 0.82
CA ARG A 169 7.14 -15.10 1.97
C ARG A 169 7.74 -14.30 3.12
N ASN A 170 8.69 -13.41 2.83
CA ASN A 170 9.36 -12.60 3.84
C ASN A 170 8.39 -11.65 4.57
N ASN A 171 7.33 -11.19 3.90
CA ASN A 171 6.34 -10.29 4.49
C ASN A 171 5.08 -11.01 4.98
N GLN A 172 5.00 -12.34 4.89
CA GLN A 172 3.81 -13.10 5.30
C GLN A 172 3.43 -12.86 6.77
N PHE A 173 4.40 -12.50 7.61
CA PHE A 173 4.16 -12.16 9.01
C PHE A 173 3.28 -10.93 9.21
N LYS A 174 3.17 -10.05 8.21
CA LYS A 174 2.29 -8.87 8.29
C LYS A 174 0.82 -9.27 8.29
N ASN A 175 0.49 -10.44 7.74
CA ASN A 175 -0.88 -10.93 7.58
C ASN A 175 -1.33 -11.83 8.74
N LYS A 176 -0.50 -11.99 9.77
CA LYS A 176 -0.78 -12.82 10.95
C LYS A 176 -0.49 -12.02 12.22
N THR A 177 -1.51 -11.48 12.88
CA THR A 177 -1.36 -10.77 14.15
C THR A 177 -2.59 -10.91 15.05
N PRO A 178 -2.44 -10.96 16.39
CA PRO A 178 -1.18 -11.21 17.10
C PRO A 178 -0.73 -12.68 16.91
N TYR A 179 0.56 -12.95 17.04
CA TYR A 179 1.02 -14.33 17.21
C TYR A 179 0.73 -14.75 18.65
N ILE A 180 -0.02 -15.83 18.79
CA ILE A 180 -0.16 -16.53 20.07
C ILE A 180 1.02 -17.51 20.12
N ILE A 181 1.92 -17.29 21.07
CA ILE A 181 3.11 -18.13 21.30
C ILE A 181 2.77 -19.14 22.40
#